data_AF-A0A3M2A3M0-F1
#
_entry.id   AF-A0A3M2A3M0-F1
#
_cell.length_a   1.000
_cell.length_b   1.000
_cell.length_c   1.000
_cell.angle_alpha   90.00
_cell.angle_beta   90.00
_cell.angle_gamma   90.00
#
_symmetry.space_group_name_H-M   'P 1'
#
loop_
_entity.id
_entity.type
_entity.pdbx_description
1 polymer ?
#
loop_
_entity_poly.entity_id
_entity_poly.type
_entity_poly.pdbx_seq_one_letter_code
_entity_poly.pdbx_strand_id
1 'polypeptide(L)'
;MKPIRQHVWGRLLEENGRFALWLSHAEPAEITAESLYLGFALVTLGTEEHIFPAFVLDDWGHEIRGLDLYEWIVAYGQQFPRGELFGYEQDGRETQCFLRGLELYVKYPCYVYTHPAASVHEGVAIQAILLPTEEVDAPQQIKKPLGMKRPLRNARVTWWQIPAHSPQVDLHQILFGK
;
A
#
# COMPACT_ATOMS: atom_id res chain seq x y z
N MET A 1 18.15 -5.31 6.40
CA MET A 1 16.85 -4.81 6.91
C MET A 1 15.71 -5.54 6.21
N LYS A 2 14.43 -5.19 6.41
CA LYS A 2 13.31 -5.77 5.65
C LYS A 2 12.27 -4.68 5.35
N PRO A 3 11.69 -4.62 4.14
CA PRO A 3 10.63 -3.66 3.83
C PRO A 3 9.39 -3.96 4.67
N ILE A 4 8.66 -2.92 5.07
CA ILE A 4 7.41 -3.05 5.80
C ILE A 4 6.33 -3.65 4.88
N ARG A 5 5.63 -4.67 5.38
CA ARG A 5 4.52 -5.33 4.70
C ARG A 5 3.30 -5.40 5.61
N GLN A 6 2.12 -5.17 5.05
CA GLN A 6 0.84 -5.47 5.71
C GLN A 6 0.28 -6.77 5.13
N HIS A 7 0.00 -7.75 5.99
CA HIS A 7 -0.65 -9.00 5.59
C HIS A 7 -2.15 -8.77 5.38
N VAL A 8 -2.68 -9.29 4.28
CA VAL A 8 -4.10 -9.24 3.93
C VAL A 8 -4.52 -10.58 3.33
N TRP A 9 -5.83 -10.84 3.30
CA TRP A 9 -6.40 -11.90 2.45
C TRP A 9 -7.07 -11.28 1.24
N GLY A 10 -6.91 -11.94 0.09
CA GLY A 10 -7.53 -11.51 -1.14
C GLY A 10 -7.01 -12.23 -2.37
N ARG A 11 -7.31 -11.64 -3.52
CA ARG A 11 -6.80 -12.08 -4.81
C ARG A 11 -6.44 -10.89 -5.69
N LEU A 12 -5.38 -11.05 -6.45
CA LEU A 12 -4.98 -10.09 -7.47
C LEU A 12 -5.79 -10.35 -8.75
N LEU A 13 -6.35 -9.29 -9.30
CA LEU A 13 -7.08 -9.30 -10.56
C LEU A 13 -6.33 -8.44 -11.56
N GLU A 14 -6.22 -8.91 -12.80
CA GLU A 14 -5.49 -8.23 -13.87
C GLU A 14 -6.40 -7.96 -15.07
N GLU A 15 -6.27 -6.78 -15.64
CA GLU A 15 -6.88 -6.41 -16.93
C GLU A 15 -5.90 -5.51 -17.69
N ASN A 16 -5.41 -5.97 -18.84
CA ASN A 16 -4.51 -5.23 -19.73
C ASN A 16 -3.29 -4.59 -19.00
N GLY A 17 -2.63 -5.37 -18.12
CA GLY A 17 -1.46 -4.92 -17.36
C GLY A 17 -1.73 -3.93 -16.22
N ARG A 18 -3.01 -3.68 -15.89
CA ARG A 18 -3.43 -2.98 -14.67
C ARG A 18 -4.00 -3.98 -13.67
N PHE A 19 -3.84 -3.68 -12.40
CA PHE A 19 -4.15 -4.61 -11.32
C PHE A 19 -5.10 -4.00 -10.29
N ALA A 20 -6.07 -4.81 -9.87
CA ALA A 20 -6.95 -4.54 -8.75
C ALA A 20 -6.75 -5.61 -7.67
N LEU A 21 -6.85 -5.20 -6.41
CA LEU A 21 -6.89 -6.12 -5.28
C LEU A 21 -8.35 -6.34 -4.88
N TRP A 22 -8.83 -7.57 -5.02
CA TRP A 22 -10.04 -8.00 -4.30
C TRP A 22 -9.65 -8.29 -2.86
N LEU A 23 -10.09 -7.46 -1.92
CA LEU A 23 -9.71 -7.53 -0.51
C LEU A 23 -10.80 -8.23 0.29
N SER A 24 -10.57 -9.48 0.70
CA SER A 24 -11.50 -10.23 1.56
C SER A 24 -11.31 -9.90 3.03
N HIS A 25 -10.06 -9.73 3.48
CA HIS A 25 -9.75 -9.38 4.88
C HIS A 25 -8.51 -8.47 4.98
N ALA A 26 -8.64 -7.32 5.66
CA ALA A 26 -7.58 -6.32 5.76
C ALA A 26 -6.51 -6.60 6.84
N GLU A 27 -6.87 -7.38 7.86
CA GLU A 27 -6.00 -7.72 9.00
C GLU A 27 -6.21 -9.19 9.44
N PRO A 28 -5.98 -10.18 8.57
CA PRO A 28 -6.17 -11.58 8.93
C PRO A 28 -5.18 -12.03 10.01
N ALA A 29 -5.60 -12.96 10.86
CA ALA A 29 -4.74 -13.52 11.91
C ALA A 29 -3.85 -14.69 11.41
N GLU A 30 -4.30 -15.40 10.37
CA GLU A 30 -3.67 -16.64 9.91
C GLU A 30 -3.12 -16.54 8.49
N ILE A 31 -2.01 -17.24 8.24
CA ILE A 31 -1.43 -17.34 6.89
C ILE A 31 -2.09 -18.52 6.18
N THR A 32 -2.83 -18.19 5.11
CA THR A 32 -3.55 -19.13 4.23
C THR A 32 -3.09 -18.97 2.77
N ALA A 33 -3.64 -19.80 1.86
CA ALA A 33 -3.40 -19.67 0.42
C ALA A 33 -3.91 -18.35 -0.19
N GLU A 34 -4.80 -17.63 0.50
CA GLU A 34 -5.30 -16.31 0.10
C GLU A 34 -4.41 -15.16 0.62
N SER A 35 -3.32 -15.49 1.31
CA SER A 35 -2.43 -14.49 1.90
C SER A 35 -1.68 -13.71 0.84
N LEU A 36 -1.85 -12.40 0.91
CA LEU A 36 -1.09 -11.43 0.15
C LEU A 36 -0.44 -10.44 1.11
N TYR A 37 0.59 -9.75 0.62
CA TYR A 37 1.32 -8.78 1.40
C TYR A 37 1.34 -7.47 0.65
N LEU A 38 0.96 -6.39 1.32
CA LEU A 38 0.94 -5.04 0.76
C LEU A 38 2.19 -4.28 1.17
N GLY A 39 2.90 -3.74 0.18
CA GLY A 39 3.95 -2.74 0.38
C GLY A 39 3.45 -1.36 0.01
N PHE A 40 3.72 -0.38 0.86
CA PHE A 40 3.35 1.02 0.62
C PHE A 40 4.61 1.83 0.45
N ALA A 41 4.82 2.38 -0.75
CA ALA A 41 5.99 3.21 -0.99
C ALA A 41 5.78 4.61 -0.39
N LEU A 42 6.86 5.18 0.10
CA LEU A 42 7.02 6.63 0.24
C LEU A 42 7.53 7.16 -1.09
N VAL A 43 7.30 8.45 -1.34
CA VAL A 43 7.64 9.10 -2.62
C VAL A 43 8.64 10.19 -2.35
N THR A 44 9.69 10.30 -3.15
CA THR A 44 10.67 11.38 -3.06
C THR A 44 10.10 12.70 -3.58
N LEU A 45 10.48 13.81 -2.94
CA LEU A 45 10.13 15.16 -3.37
C LEU A 45 10.81 15.47 -4.71
N GLY A 46 10.00 15.78 -5.72
CA GLY A 46 10.46 16.26 -7.04
C GLY A 46 10.83 15.17 -8.06
N THR A 47 11.35 14.02 -7.66
CA THR A 47 11.64 12.89 -8.59
C THR A 47 10.53 11.84 -8.67
N GLU A 48 9.61 11.84 -7.69
CA GLU A 48 8.52 10.87 -7.57
C GLU A 48 8.97 9.39 -7.51
N GLU A 49 10.21 9.14 -7.10
CA GLU A 49 10.77 7.80 -6.94
C GLU A 49 10.15 7.12 -5.72
N HIS A 50 9.96 5.81 -5.84
CA HIS A 50 9.32 5.00 -4.81
C HIS A 50 10.37 4.40 -3.87
N ILE A 51 10.24 4.71 -2.58
CA ILE A 51 11.06 4.15 -1.50
C ILE A 51 10.19 3.25 -0.63
N PHE A 52 10.55 1.97 -0.52
CA PHE A 52 9.89 1.01 0.34
C PHE A 52 10.51 1.04 1.74
N PRO A 53 9.81 1.61 2.74
CA PRO A 53 10.41 1.87 4.04
C PRO A 53 10.66 0.58 4.82
N ALA A 54 11.76 0.53 5.56
CA ALA A 54 12.04 -0.49 6.56
C ALA A 54 11.89 0.07 7.98
N PHE A 55 12.48 1.23 8.24
CA PHE A 55 12.37 1.96 9.52
C PHE A 55 12.82 3.42 9.36
N VAL A 56 12.49 4.24 10.35
CA VAL A 56 12.99 5.62 10.51
C VAL A 56 13.81 5.69 11.79
N LEU A 57 14.95 6.38 11.75
CA LEU A 57 15.62 6.90 12.94
C LEU A 57 15.32 8.39 13.06
N ASP A 58 14.75 8.81 14.19
CA ASP A 58 14.58 10.23 14.45
C ASP A 58 15.89 10.90 14.90
N ASP A 59 15.85 12.23 15.06
CA ASP A 59 17.00 13.05 15.44
C ASP A 59 17.57 12.72 16.83
N TRP A 60 16.85 11.94 17.63
CA TRP A 60 17.26 11.49 18.96
C TRP A 60 17.68 10.02 19.00
N GLY A 61 17.72 9.36 17.83
CA GLY A 61 18.09 7.95 17.70
C GLY A 61 16.97 6.98 18.10
N HIS A 62 15.72 7.45 18.22
CA HIS A 62 14.59 6.57 18.38
C HIS A 62 14.26 5.89 17.05
N GLU A 63 14.02 4.59 17.12
CA GLU A 63 13.72 3.79 15.94
C GLU A 63 12.23 3.50 15.81
N ILE A 64 11.64 3.93 14.69
CA ILE A 64 10.24 3.70 14.36
C ILE A 64 10.16 2.64 13.26
N ARG A 65 9.42 1.56 13.52
CA ARG A 65 9.30 0.39 12.64
C ARG A 65 7.85 0.00 12.37
N GLY A 66 7.65 -0.91 11.42
CA GLY A 66 6.35 -1.51 11.16
C GLY A 66 5.35 -0.52 10.58
N LEU A 67 4.05 -0.84 10.64
CA LEU A 67 3.00 0.01 10.07
C LEU A 67 2.85 1.36 10.80
N ASP A 68 3.27 1.42 12.07
CA ASP A 68 3.24 2.65 12.87
C ASP A 68 4.16 3.75 12.29
N LEU A 69 5.18 3.37 11.51
CA LEU A 69 6.04 4.31 10.79
C LEU A 69 5.24 5.27 9.91
N TYR A 70 4.20 4.80 9.22
CA TYR A 70 3.41 5.67 8.35
C TYR A 70 2.59 6.68 9.14
N GLU A 71 2.06 6.27 10.30
CA GLU A 71 1.34 7.19 11.19
C GLU A 71 2.27 8.21 11.82
N TRP A 72 3.45 7.76 12.24
CA TRP A 72 4.49 8.62 12.79
C TRP A 72 4.98 9.65 11.77
N ILE A 73 5.24 9.26 10.52
CA ILE A 73 5.67 10.19 9.46
C ILE A 73 4.60 11.27 9.22
N VAL A 74 3.31 10.90 9.20
CA VAL A 74 2.24 11.89 9.02
C VAL A 74 2.14 12.84 10.21
N ALA A 75 2.30 12.34 11.43
CA ALA A 75 2.19 13.15 12.64
C ALA A 75 3.40 14.06 12.85
N TYR A 76 4.60 13.58 12.54
CA TYR A 76 5.85 14.16 13.01
C TYR A 76 6.86 14.45 11.91
N GLY A 77 6.73 13.89 10.70
CA GLY A 77 7.77 13.93 9.67
C GLY A 77 8.26 15.34 9.30
N GLN A 78 7.40 16.36 9.36
CA GLN A 78 7.82 17.76 9.17
C GLN A 78 8.69 18.33 10.30
N GLN A 79 8.48 17.85 11.52
CA GLN A 79 9.22 18.28 12.71
C GLN A 79 10.61 17.63 12.80
N PHE A 80 10.81 16.51 12.07
CA PHE A 80 12.06 15.76 11.99
C PHE A 80 12.63 15.75 10.57
N PRO A 81 12.98 16.92 9.99
CA PRO A 81 13.48 16.99 8.62
C PRO A 81 14.82 16.25 8.42
N ARG A 82 15.55 15.96 9.50
CA ARG A 82 16.81 15.20 9.50
C ARG A 82 16.64 13.74 9.92
N GLY A 83 15.40 13.31 10.22
CA GLY A 83 15.10 11.91 10.45
C GLY A 83 15.52 11.09 9.23
N GLU A 84 16.15 9.95 9.48
CA GLU A 84 16.72 9.10 8.46
C GLU A 84 15.75 7.95 8.17
N LEU A 85 15.23 7.93 6.95
CA LEU A 85 14.50 6.79 6.44
C LEU A 85 15.49 5.78 5.86
N PHE A 86 15.41 4.54 6.33
CA PHE A 86 16.08 3.39 5.75
C PHE A 86 15.06 2.53 5.02
N GLY A 87 15.43 2.03 3.84
CA GLY A 87 14.52 1.23 3.03
C GLY A 87 15.16 0.69 1.77
N TYR A 88 14.32 0.51 0.76
CA TYR A 88 14.71 -0.04 -0.54
C TYR A 88 14.17 0.80 -1.67
N GLU A 89 14.97 1.00 -2.71
CA GLU A 89 14.50 1.49 -4.02
C GLU A 89 13.72 0.38 -4.75
N GLN A 90 12.96 0.74 -5.78
CA GLN A 90 12.12 -0.23 -6.51
C GLN A 90 12.91 -1.38 -7.16
N ASP A 91 14.18 -1.17 -7.50
CA ASP A 91 15.07 -2.20 -8.03
C ASP A 91 15.61 -3.16 -6.95
N GLY A 92 15.31 -2.93 -5.68
CA GLY A 92 15.74 -3.74 -4.55
C GLY A 92 17.05 -3.30 -3.91
N ARG A 93 17.69 -2.21 -4.36
CA ARG A 93 18.86 -1.65 -3.67
C ARG A 93 18.46 -1.03 -2.34
N GLU A 94 19.30 -1.27 -1.33
CA GLU A 94 19.20 -0.60 -0.04
C GLU A 94 19.46 0.90 -0.20
N THR A 95 18.68 1.72 0.49
CA THR A 95 18.75 3.17 0.38
C THR A 95 18.51 3.84 1.73
N GLN A 96 19.03 5.06 1.85
CA GLN A 96 18.90 5.93 3.01
C GLN A 96 18.65 7.35 2.54
N CYS A 97 17.60 7.98 3.04
CA CYS A 97 17.31 9.37 2.73
C CYS A 97 16.72 10.11 3.93
N PHE A 98 16.86 11.43 3.96
CA PHE A 98 16.23 12.24 5.00
C PHE A 98 14.74 12.43 4.72
N LEU A 99 13.92 12.55 5.76
CA LEU A 99 12.48 12.78 5.64
C LEU A 99 12.14 14.07 4.88
N ARG A 100 12.98 15.12 4.95
CA ARG A 100 12.81 16.34 4.14
C ARG A 100 12.90 16.10 2.62
N GLY A 101 13.46 14.97 2.20
CA GLY A 101 13.55 14.57 0.79
C GLY A 101 12.33 13.78 0.31
N LEU A 102 11.30 13.63 1.14
CA LEU A 102 10.10 12.87 0.84
C LEU A 102 8.88 13.76 0.75
N GLU A 103 7.91 13.31 -0.04
CA GLU A 103 6.61 13.94 -0.18
C GLU A 103 5.64 13.43 0.88
N LEU A 104 5.63 14.10 2.04
CA LEU A 104 4.97 13.61 3.25
C LEU A 104 3.43 13.59 3.19
N TYR A 105 2.84 14.26 2.20
CA TYR A 105 1.37 14.43 2.11
C TYR A 105 0.73 13.67 0.96
N VAL A 106 1.49 12.89 0.20
CA VAL A 106 0.92 12.11 -0.91
C VAL A 106 0.32 10.81 -0.44
N LYS A 107 -0.58 10.25 -1.26
CA LYS A 107 -1.05 8.88 -1.06
C LYS A 107 0.07 7.90 -1.39
N TYR A 108 0.15 6.81 -0.65
CA TYR A 108 1.23 5.82 -0.81
C TYR A 108 0.98 4.92 -2.03
N PRO A 109 1.88 4.89 -3.03
CA PRO A 109 1.86 3.84 -4.06
C PRO A 109 1.78 2.46 -3.39
N CYS A 110 0.84 1.63 -3.83
CA CYS A 110 0.57 0.34 -3.20
C CYS A 110 0.96 -0.80 -4.14
N TYR A 111 1.69 -1.76 -3.59
CA TYR A 111 2.20 -2.92 -4.30
C TYR A 111 1.76 -4.20 -3.58
N VAL A 112 1.40 -5.22 -4.35
CA VAL A 112 1.01 -6.55 -3.84
C VAL A 112 2.16 -7.53 -4.06
N TYR A 113 2.35 -8.39 -3.07
CA TYR A 113 3.33 -9.48 -3.07
C TYR A 113 2.65 -10.78 -2.64
N THR A 114 3.06 -11.90 -3.23
CA THR A 114 2.49 -13.22 -2.97
C THR A 114 3.13 -13.94 -1.78
N HIS A 115 4.28 -13.46 -1.29
CA HIS A 115 4.94 -14.00 -0.11
C HIS A 115 5.69 -12.93 0.69
N PRO A 116 5.88 -13.10 2.02
CA PRO A 116 6.38 -12.03 2.88
C PRO A 116 7.86 -11.70 2.65
N ALA A 117 8.63 -12.65 2.10
CA ALA A 117 10.05 -12.50 1.81
C ALA A 117 10.34 -11.94 0.41
N ALA A 118 9.31 -11.47 -0.32
CA ALA A 118 9.46 -10.96 -1.68
C ALA A 118 10.30 -9.69 -1.67
N SER A 119 11.28 -9.68 -2.56
CA SER A 119 12.03 -8.48 -2.87
C SER A 119 11.07 -7.42 -3.41
N VAL A 120 11.40 -6.15 -3.18
CA VAL A 120 10.51 -5.05 -3.55
C VAL A 120 10.27 -4.95 -5.06
N HIS A 121 11.23 -5.40 -5.89
CA HIS A 121 11.11 -5.43 -7.35
C HIS A 121 10.09 -6.45 -7.88
N GLU A 122 9.74 -7.45 -7.08
CA GLU A 122 8.73 -8.46 -7.43
C GLU A 122 7.30 -7.95 -7.22
N GLY A 123 7.15 -6.75 -6.65
CA GLY A 123 5.85 -6.17 -6.31
C GLY A 123 5.06 -5.74 -7.52
N VAL A 124 3.76 -6.03 -7.51
CA VAL A 124 2.83 -5.58 -8.54
C VAL A 124 2.07 -4.35 -8.07
N ALA A 125 2.22 -3.23 -8.77
CA ALA A 125 1.50 -2.00 -8.44
C ALA A 125 0.00 -2.14 -8.71
N ILE A 126 -0.83 -1.85 -7.72
CA ILE A 126 -2.30 -1.89 -7.86
C ILE A 126 -2.89 -0.49 -8.00
N GLN A 127 -3.97 -0.37 -8.77
CA GLN A 127 -4.69 0.88 -9.01
C GLN A 127 -6.04 0.95 -8.30
N ALA A 128 -6.62 -0.21 -7.94
CA ALA A 128 -7.91 -0.29 -7.28
C ALA A 128 -7.91 -1.32 -6.14
N ILE A 129 -8.71 -1.06 -5.12
CA ILE A 129 -9.09 -2.03 -4.09
C ILE A 129 -10.60 -2.23 -4.16
N LEU A 130 -11.00 -3.50 -4.27
CA LEU A 130 -12.38 -3.93 -4.39
C LEU A 130 -12.81 -4.59 -3.08
N LEU A 131 -13.91 -4.12 -2.51
CA LEU A 131 -14.50 -4.62 -1.29
C LEU A 131 -15.77 -5.41 -1.63
N PRO A 132 -15.75 -6.76 -1.52
CA PRO A 132 -16.94 -7.55 -1.71
C PRO A 132 -17.99 -7.22 -0.65
N THR A 133 -19.23 -7.02 -1.08
CA THR A 133 -20.38 -6.77 -0.20
C THR A 133 -21.67 -7.30 -0.83
N GLU A 134 -22.66 -7.61 0.01
CA GLU A 134 -24.03 -7.94 -0.40
C GLU A 134 -24.90 -6.69 -0.64
N GLU A 135 -24.37 -5.49 -0.34
CA GLU A 135 -25.12 -4.23 -0.39
C GLU A 135 -25.23 -3.63 -1.80
N VAL A 136 -24.50 -4.17 -2.78
CA VAL A 136 -24.48 -3.64 -4.15
C VAL A 136 -24.66 -4.76 -5.17
N ASP A 137 -25.45 -4.49 -6.20
CA ASP A 137 -25.68 -5.43 -7.32
C ASP A 137 -24.73 -5.18 -8.51
N ALA A 138 -23.98 -4.08 -8.48
CA ALA A 138 -22.99 -3.72 -9.50
C ALA A 138 -21.79 -2.99 -8.88
N PRO A 139 -20.61 -2.99 -9.54
CA PRO A 139 -19.45 -2.24 -9.09
C PRO A 139 -19.77 -0.75 -8.87
N GLN A 140 -19.50 -0.26 -7.67
CA GLN A 140 -19.71 1.13 -7.29
C GLN A 140 -18.44 1.73 -6.70
N GLN A 141 -17.95 2.82 -7.29
CA GLN A 141 -16.84 3.55 -6.71
C GLN A 141 -17.27 4.23 -5.42
N ILE A 142 -16.47 4.09 -4.37
CA ILE A 142 -16.72 4.67 -3.05
C ILE A 142 -15.58 5.58 -2.62
N LYS A 143 -15.87 6.40 -1.60
CA LYS A 143 -14.80 7.10 -0.87
C LYS A 143 -13.99 6.10 -0.04
N LYS A 144 -12.82 6.55 0.43
CA LYS A 144 -11.97 5.76 1.34
C LYS A 144 -12.80 5.23 2.54
N PRO A 145 -12.80 3.92 2.82
CA PRO A 145 -13.57 3.35 3.92
C PRO A 145 -13.13 3.91 5.27
N LEU A 146 -14.08 4.20 6.16
CA LEU A 146 -13.79 4.80 7.47
C LEU A 146 -13.10 3.83 8.43
N GLY A 147 -13.47 2.55 8.40
CA GLY A 147 -12.92 1.50 9.28
C GLY A 147 -11.54 0.96 8.87
N MET A 148 -10.99 1.40 7.73
CA MET A 148 -9.68 0.96 7.26
C MET A 148 -8.57 1.68 8.03
N LYS A 149 -7.57 0.96 8.54
CA LYS A 149 -6.41 1.58 9.19
C LYS A 149 -5.39 2.10 8.17
N ARG A 150 -4.51 3.00 8.61
CA ARG A 150 -3.32 3.38 7.85
C ARG A 150 -2.28 2.24 7.92
N PRO A 151 -1.40 2.11 6.92
CA PRO A 151 -1.28 2.91 5.70
C PRO A 151 -2.32 2.60 4.62
N LEU A 152 -3.00 1.45 4.70
CA LEU A 152 -3.92 0.97 3.66
C LEU A 152 -5.00 2.00 3.26
N ARG A 153 -5.63 2.66 4.23
CA ARG A 153 -6.63 3.71 3.98
C ARG A 153 -6.11 4.90 3.14
N ASN A 154 -4.80 5.15 3.20
CA ASN A 154 -4.12 6.24 2.50
C ASN A 154 -3.36 5.76 1.25
N ALA A 155 -3.55 4.52 0.82
CA ALA A 155 -2.99 4.02 -0.43
C ALA A 155 -3.47 4.83 -1.65
N ARG A 156 -2.61 4.94 -2.65
CA ARG A 156 -2.84 5.60 -3.95
C ARG A 156 -3.64 4.68 -4.86
N VAL A 157 -4.87 4.42 -4.47
CA VAL A 157 -5.83 3.54 -5.16
C VAL A 157 -7.21 4.20 -5.24
N THR A 158 -8.02 3.70 -6.15
CA THR A 158 -9.47 3.91 -6.13
C THR A 158 -10.13 2.81 -5.27
N TRP A 159 -11.21 3.17 -4.57
CA TRP A 159 -11.95 2.26 -3.70
C TRP A 159 -13.28 1.91 -4.35
N TRP A 160 -13.62 0.64 -4.35
CA TRP A 160 -14.84 0.13 -4.97
C TRP A 160 -15.54 -0.85 -4.04
N GLN A 161 -16.87 -0.80 -4.02
CA GLN A 161 -17.70 -1.91 -3.57
C GLN A 161 -18.09 -2.73 -4.80
N ILE A 162 -18.11 -4.05 -4.64
CA ILE A 162 -18.50 -4.99 -5.69
C ILE A 162 -19.40 -6.08 -5.10
N PRO A 163 -20.27 -6.71 -5.91
CA PRO A 163 -21.10 -7.81 -5.42
C PRO A 163 -20.24 -8.99 -4.97
N ALA A 164 -20.46 -9.49 -3.76
CA ALA A 164 -19.63 -10.54 -3.16
C ALA A 164 -19.63 -11.85 -3.96
N HIS A 165 -20.75 -12.17 -4.62
CA HIS A 165 -20.97 -13.40 -5.36
C HIS A 165 -20.90 -13.24 -6.88
N SER A 166 -20.56 -12.07 -7.42
CA SER A 166 -20.49 -11.91 -8.87
C SER A 166 -19.25 -12.63 -9.44
N PRO A 167 -19.44 -13.58 -10.38
CA PRO A 167 -18.31 -14.23 -11.06
C PRO A 167 -17.61 -13.28 -12.06
N GLN A 168 -18.25 -12.17 -12.42
CA GLN A 168 -17.73 -11.20 -13.38
C GLN A 168 -17.78 -9.80 -12.78
N VAL A 169 -16.61 -9.31 -12.41
CA VAL A 169 -16.40 -7.89 -12.13
C VAL A 169 -15.95 -7.25 -13.44
N ASP A 170 -16.61 -6.17 -13.87
CA ASP A 170 -16.14 -5.37 -15.00
C ASP A 170 -14.87 -4.60 -14.59
N LEU A 171 -13.72 -5.28 -14.70
CA LEU A 171 -12.42 -4.73 -14.38
C LEU A 171 -12.03 -3.61 -15.34
N HIS A 172 -12.53 -3.65 -16.58
CA HIS A 172 -12.27 -2.59 -17.54
C HIS A 172 -12.88 -1.26 -17.05
N GLN A 173 -14.14 -1.28 -16.58
CA GLN A 173 -14.76 -0.10 -15.96
C GLN A 173 -13.96 0.38 -14.74
N ILE A 174 -13.49 -0.52 -13.88
CA ILE A 174 -12.83 -0.13 -12.62
C ILE A 174 -11.43 0.43 -12.86
N LEU A 175 -10.66 -0.17 -13.77
CA LEU A 175 -9.26 0.16 -13.99
C LEU A 175 -9.05 1.24 -15.04
N PHE A 176 -10.04 1.48 -15.92
CA PHE A 176 -9.94 2.42 -17.03
C PHE A 176 -11.09 3.43 -17.11
N GLY A 177 -12.21 3.19 -16.40
CA GLY A 177 -13.30 4.15 -16.26
C GLY A 177 -12.81 5.40 -15.53
N LYS A 178 -13.03 6.56 -16.15
CA LYS A 178 -12.68 7.86 -15.61
C LYS A 178 -13.75 8.36 -14.65
#